data_AF-A0A7X8KCC4-F1
#
_entry.id   AF-A0A7X8KCC4-F1
#
_cell.length_a   1.000
_cell.length_b   1.000
_cell.length_c   1.000
_cell.angle_alpha   90.00
_cell.angle_beta   90.00
_cell.angle_gamma   90.00
#
_symmetry.space_group_name_H-M   'P 1'
#
loop_
_entity.id
_entity.type
_entity.pdbx_description
1 polymer ?
#
loop_
_entity_poly.entity_id
_entity_poly.type
_entity_poly.pdbx_seq_one_letter_code
_entity_poly.pdbx_strand_id
1 'polypeptide(L)'
;MKTLWGKPVAEAIYFHLEEEIARYIQTTNHIPHLAVVLVGSDSASSSYVEMKEKACDRLGFDHATYRFDESVSEATLLSLLSKLNDDPMV
;
A
#
# COMPACT_ATOMS: atom_id res chain seq x y z
N MET A 1 22.02 -18.61 -20.42
CA MET A 1 21.22 -17.50 -19.85
C MET A 1 20.80 -17.91 -18.44
N LYS A 2 21.02 -17.07 -17.42
CA LYS A 2 20.65 -17.38 -16.03
C LYS A 2 19.29 -16.73 -15.74
N THR A 3 18.32 -17.52 -15.30
CA THR A 3 16.99 -17.01 -14.92
C THR A 3 17.05 -16.36 -13.54
N LEU A 4 16.43 -15.19 -13.40
CA LEU A 4 16.24 -14.51 -12.12
C LEU A 4 14.83 -14.78 -11.61
N TRP A 5 14.73 -15.44 -10.46
CA TRP A 5 13.44 -15.79 -9.85
C TRP A 5 13.05 -14.70 -8.84
N GLY A 6 12.00 -13.94 -9.15
CA GLY A 6 11.55 -12.84 -8.28
C GLY A 6 10.93 -13.31 -6.97
N LYS A 7 10.22 -14.44 -6.97
CA LYS A 7 9.50 -14.93 -5.79
C LYS A 7 10.43 -15.21 -4.58
N PRO A 8 11.53 -15.99 -4.73
CA PRO A 8 12.48 -16.18 -3.62
C PRO A 8 13.11 -14.88 -3.12
N VAL A 9 13.35 -13.92 -4.01
CA VAL A 9 13.92 -12.61 -3.64
C VAL A 9 12.90 -11.79 -2.85
N ALA A 10 11.64 -11.75 -3.29
CA ALA A 10 10.58 -11.06 -2.58
C ALA A 10 10.34 -11.67 -1.20
N GLU A 11 10.33 -13.01 -1.08
CA GLU A 11 10.20 -13.70 0.20
C GLU A 11 11.32 -13.33 1.18
N ALA A 12 12.57 -13.27 0.71
CA ALA A 12 13.69 -12.82 1.51
C ALA A 12 13.53 -11.35 1.97
N ILE A 13 13.08 -10.45 1.08
CA ILE A 13 12.83 -9.04 1.41
C ILE A 13 11.74 -8.93 2.49
N TYR A 14 10.60 -9.61 2.33
CA TYR A 14 9.53 -9.55 3.31
C TYR A 14 9.96 -10.07 4.68
N PHE A 15 10.75 -11.15 4.73
CA PHE A 15 11.26 -11.68 6.00
C PHE A 15 12.09 -10.64 6.78
N HIS A 16 12.93 -9.86 6.09
CA HIS A 16 13.74 -8.82 6.74
C HIS A 16 12.87 -7.61 7.14
N LEU A 17 11.94 -7.22 6.28
CA LEU A 17 11.04 -6.10 6.55
C LEU A 17 10.13 -6.36 7.75
N GLU A 18 9.62 -7.58 7.93
CA GLU A 18 8.79 -7.94 9.08
C GLU A 18 9.48 -7.60 10.41
N GLU A 19 10.77 -7.92 10.55
CA GLU A 19 11.54 -7.60 11.76
C GLU A 19 11.79 -6.10 11.92
N GLU A 20 12.19 -5.42 10.83
CA GLU A 20 12.46 -3.98 10.84
C GLU A 20 11.22 -3.17 11.20
N ILE A 21 10.07 -3.54 10.66
CA ILE A 21 8.79 -2.88 10.90
C ILE A 21 8.30 -3.14 12.31
N ALA A 22 8.40 -4.38 12.81
CA ALA A 22 8.06 -4.67 14.20
C ALA A 22 8.89 -3.82 15.17
N ARG A 23 10.20 -3.66 14.89
CA ARG A 23 11.09 -2.82 15.68
C ARG A 23 10.75 -1.33 15.56
N TYR A 24 10.41 -0.87 14.36
CA TYR A 24 9.97 0.50 14.12
C TYR A 24 8.72 0.83 14.94
N ILE A 25 7.70 -0.03 14.89
CA ILE A 25 6.44 0.16 15.64
C ILE A 25 6.71 0.18 17.15
N GLN A 26 7.53 -0.74 17.66
CA GLN A 26 7.87 -0.80 19.09
C GLN A 26 8.61 0.46 19.58
N THR A 27 9.46 1.05 18.74
CA THR A 27 10.32 2.18 19.14
C THR A 27 9.66 3.54 18.95
N THR A 28 8.76 3.65 17.97
CA THR A 28 8.11 4.93 17.62
C THR A 28 6.65 4.99 18.09
N ASN A 29 6.05 3.84 18.41
CA ASN A 29 4.62 3.68 18.66
C ASN A 29 3.76 4.20 17.48
N HIS A 30 4.30 4.15 16.26
CA HIS A 30 3.63 4.54 15.02
C HIS A 30 3.57 3.34 14.06
N ILE A 31 2.38 3.12 13.49
CA ILE A 31 2.13 2.07 12.51
C ILE A 31 2.17 2.70 11.12
N PRO A 32 3.05 2.25 10.20
CA PRO A 32 3.07 2.76 8.83
C PRO A 32 1.71 2.53 8.14
N HIS A 33 1.28 3.51 7.34
CA HIS A 33 0.02 3.45 6.62
C HIS A 33 0.24 3.49 5.11
N LEU A 34 -0.55 2.74 4.35
CA LEU A 34 -0.61 2.84 2.88
C LEU A 34 -2.02 3.22 2.42
N ALA A 35 -2.15 4.43 1.89
CA ALA A 35 -3.36 4.86 1.18
C ALA A 35 -3.26 4.56 -0.32
N VAL A 36 -4.25 3.86 -0.87
CA VAL A 36 -4.36 3.55 -2.30
C VAL A 36 -5.60 4.21 -2.88
N VAL A 37 -5.44 4.98 -3.96
CA VAL A 37 -6.56 5.55 -4.71
C VAL A 37 -6.74 4.75 -6.00
N LEU A 38 -7.92 4.15 -6.17
CA LEU A 38 -8.28 3.38 -7.36
C LEU A 38 -9.48 4.05 -8.05
N VAL A 39 -9.29 4.38 -9.32
CA VAL A 39 -10.32 4.99 -10.17
C VAL A 39 -10.72 4.00 -11.25
N GLY A 40 -12.02 3.78 -11.40
CA GLY A 40 -12.61 2.85 -12.36
C GLY A 40 -12.65 1.41 -11.88
N SER A 41 -12.92 0.51 -12.83
CA SER A 41 -13.26 -0.90 -12.55
C SER A 41 -12.34 -1.92 -13.23
N ASP A 42 -11.15 -1.50 -13.67
CA ASP A 42 -10.20 -2.41 -14.29
C ASP A 42 -9.81 -3.55 -13.33
N SER A 43 -10.05 -4.78 -13.80
CA SER A 43 -9.88 -6.00 -13.00
C SER A 43 -8.42 -6.28 -12.67
N ALA A 44 -7.50 -5.92 -13.55
CA ALA A 44 -6.06 -6.06 -13.30
C ALA A 44 -5.61 -5.09 -12.20
N SER A 45 -6.02 -3.83 -12.28
CA SER A 45 -5.78 -2.81 -11.26
C SER A 45 -6.32 -3.23 -9.90
N SER A 46 -7.56 -3.76 -9.85
CA SER A 46 -8.15 -4.27 -8.61
C SER A 46 -7.32 -5.40 -7.99
N SER A 47 -6.86 -6.34 -8.82
CA SER A 47 -6.01 -7.46 -8.35
C SER A 47 -4.67 -6.96 -7.79
N TYR A 48 -4.06 -5.94 -8.43
CA TYR A 48 -2.83 -5.34 -7.91
C TYR A 48 -3.05 -4.61 -6.58
N VAL A 49 -4.19 -3.96 -6.39
CA VAL A 49 -4.53 -3.33 -5.10
C VAL A 49 -4.70 -4.37 -4.01
N GLU A 50 -5.42 -5.47 -4.26
CA GLU A 50 -5.55 -6.56 -3.29
C GLU A 50 -4.20 -7.17 -2.91
N MET A 51 -3.27 -7.30 -3.86
CA MET A 51 -1.92 -7.77 -3.57
C MET A 51 -1.14 -6.80 -2.66
N LYS A 52 -1.38 -5.48 -2.78
CA LYS A 52 -0.78 -4.48 -1.90
C LYS A 52 -1.39 -4.51 -0.51
N GLU A 53 -2.72 -4.63 -0.40
CA GLU A 53 -3.43 -4.80 0.88
C GLU A 53 -2.89 -6.02 1.64
N LYS A 54 -2.77 -7.18 0.99
CA LYS A 54 -2.19 -8.39 1.58
C LYS A 54 -0.74 -8.22 2.03
N ALA A 55 0.05 -7.40 1.31
CA ALA A 55 1.42 -7.10 1.71
C ALA A 55 1.45 -6.20 2.95
N CYS A 56 0.54 -5.22 3.06
CA CYS A 56 0.36 -4.41 4.25
C CYS A 56 -0.03 -5.27 5.46
N ASP A 57 -1.04 -6.13 5.31
CA ASP A 57 -1.49 -7.05 6.36
C ASP A 57 -0.34 -7.93 6.87
N ARG A 58 0.44 -8.49 5.95
CA ARG A 58 1.60 -9.33 6.26
C ARG A 58 2.64 -8.57 7.08
N LEU A 59 2.88 -7.31 6.74
CA LEU A 59 3.90 -6.46 7.36
C LEU A 59 3.40 -5.75 8.63
N GLY A 60 2.10 -5.82 8.94
CA GLY A 60 1.49 -5.11 10.06
C GLY A 60 1.29 -3.63 9.81
N PHE A 61 1.15 -3.22 8.55
CA PHE A 61 0.81 -1.84 8.17
C PHE A 61 -0.70 -1.63 8.30
N ASP A 62 -1.08 -0.40 8.60
CA ASP A 62 -2.44 0.04 8.35
C ASP A 62 -2.60 0.37 6.85
N HIS A 63 -3.81 0.28 6.32
CA HIS A 63 -4.04 0.60 4.91
C HIS A 63 -5.47 1.03 4.64
N ALA A 64 -5.64 1.90 3.64
CA ALA A 64 -6.93 2.35 3.17
C ALA A 64 -6.98 2.36 1.64
N THR A 65 -8.07 1.83 1.08
CA THR A 65 -8.31 1.88 -0.37
C THR A 65 -9.51 2.76 -0.67
N TYR A 66 -9.28 3.88 -1.34
CA TYR A 66 -10.29 4.82 -1.81
C TYR A 66 -10.68 4.47 -3.24
N ARG A 67 -11.92 4.03 -3.43
CA ARG A 67 -12.44 3.59 -4.74
C ARG A 67 -13.36 4.65 -5.32
N PHE A 68 -13.13 4.99 -6.58
CA PHE A 68 -13.94 5.93 -7.34
C PHE A 68 -14.37 5.33 -8.67
N ASP A 69 -15.53 5.77 -9.17
CA ASP A 69 -15.94 5.50 -10.56
C ASP A 69 -15.08 6.29 -11.56
N GLU A 70 -15.03 5.86 -12.81
CA GLU A 70 -14.34 6.54 -13.92
C GLU A 70 -14.84 7.98 -14.13
N SER A 71 -16.08 8.27 -13.73
CA SER A 71 -16.67 9.61 -13.82
C SER A 71 -16.19 10.59 -12.74
N VAL A 72 -15.31 10.17 -11.82
CA VAL A 72 -14.82 11.06 -10.75
C VAL A 72 -14.12 12.28 -11.34
N SER A 73 -14.42 13.45 -10.79
CA SER A 73 -13.77 14.68 -11.26
C SER A 73 -12.33 14.77 -10.78
N GLU A 74 -11.46 15.39 -11.59
CA GLU A 74 -10.08 15.70 -11.21
C GLU A 74 -10.03 16.52 -9.90
N ALA A 75 -10.93 17.50 -9.74
CA ALA A 75 -11.00 18.32 -8.53
C ALA A 75 -11.27 17.49 -7.27
N THR A 76 -12.12 16.46 -7.38
CA THR A 76 -12.37 15.52 -6.27
C THR A 76 -11.11 14.73 -5.92
N LEU A 77 -10.39 14.22 -6.92
CA LEU A 77 -9.16 13.47 -6.72
C LEU A 77 -8.06 14.34 -6.08
N LEU A 78 -7.85 15.55 -6.60
CA LEU A 78 -6.88 16.50 -6.05
C LEU A 78 -7.22 16.90 -4.61
N SER A 79 -8.51 17.07 -4.30
CA SER A 79 -8.96 17.34 -2.92
C SER A 79 -8.67 16.17 -1.98
N LEU A 80 -8.89 14.94 -2.42
CA LEU A 80 -8.51 13.75 -1.64
C LEU A 80 -7.00 13.70 -1.42
N LEU A 81 -6.21 13.87 -2.49
CA LEU A 81 -4.76 13.82 -2.40
C LEU A 81 -4.21 14.89 -1.45
N SER A 82 -4.76 16.11 -1.47
CA SER A 82 -4.40 17.15 -0.49
C SER A 82 -4.70 16.70 0.94
N LYS A 83 -5.88 16.10 1.19
CA LYS A 83 -6.24 15.60 2.51
C LYS A 83 -5.31 14.49 2.98
N LEU A 84 -4.94 13.57 2.11
CA LEU A 84 -4.01 12.48 2.43
C LEU A 84 -2.60 13.01 2.70
N ASN A 85 -2.12 13.98 1.92
CA ASN A 85 -0.80 14.59 2.15
C ASN A 85 -0.72 15.38 3.47
N ASP A 86 -1.84 15.90 3.96
CA ASP A 86 -1.93 16.65 5.21
C ASP A 86 -2.23 15.75 6.43
N ASP A 87 -2.55 14.48 6.22
CA ASP A 87 -2.81 13.52 7.29
C ASP A 87 -1.47 13.01 7.86
N PRO A 88 -1.11 13.32 9.11
CA PRO A 88 0.17 12.86 9.67
C PRO A 88 0.25 11.34 9.85
N MET A 89 -0.87 10.63 9.71
CA MET A 89 -0.92 9.17 9.77
C MET A 89 -0.79 8.51 8.40
N VAL A 90 -0.71 9.26 7.29
CA VAL A 90 -0.59 8.76 5.91
C VAL A 90 0.71 9.27 5.27
#